data_AF-A0A843I4Z7-F1
#
_entry.id   AF-A0A843I4Z7-F1
#
_cell.length_a   1.000
_cell.length_b   1.000
_cell.length_c   1.000
_cell.angle_alpha   90.00
_cell.angle_beta   90.00
_cell.angle_gamma   90.00
#
_symmetry.space_group_name_H-M   'P 1'
#
loop_
_entity.id
_entity.type
_entity.pdbx_description
1 polymer ?
#
loop_
_entity_poly.entity_id
_entity_poly.type
_entity_poly.pdbx_seq_one_letter_code
_entity_poly.pdbx_strand_id
1 'polypeptide(L)'
;MSVCPALRRVEGGFVCGYTNKPVNPFDWYCIGNYAECPVYIRYAKQQAAQQRQEPQQPPAAQVIQLAAVEKPAEADFDKAIKPVVDNVILKYDDLLRKLDESWQSYEAAVLSYRRQWEVEKLILRRSLDLLSSTISNYERALNELDLKRDLMPEDQYGKARREIEERLGSLRALLDEMGGRYNAIEDAINQHFKRVLATSTNADVINLRISLSRLDELLKEGKISREAYERLKKELEGVMP
;
A
#
# COMPACT_ATOMS: atom_id res chain seq x y z
N MET A 1 25.52 -32.39 14.54
CA MET A 1 26.00 -31.00 14.32
C MET A 1 27.51 -31.00 14.28
N SER A 2 28.09 -30.46 13.21
CA SER A 2 29.54 -30.37 13.07
C SER A 2 30.00 -29.00 13.57
N VAL A 3 30.84 -29.02 14.62
CA VAL A 3 31.42 -27.82 15.23
C VAL A 3 32.83 -27.65 14.69
N CYS A 4 33.24 -26.41 14.42
CA CYS A 4 34.59 -26.13 13.96
C CYS A 4 35.62 -26.71 14.94
N PRO A 5 36.58 -27.55 14.49
CA PRO A 5 37.56 -28.20 15.37
C PRO A 5 38.50 -27.21 16.07
N ALA A 6 38.58 -25.97 15.57
CA ALA A 6 39.39 -24.90 16.16
C ALA A 6 38.61 -24.02 17.14
N LEU A 7 37.34 -24.28 17.45
CA LEU A 7 36.61 -23.48 18.42
C LEU A 7 37.01 -23.89 19.85
N ARG A 8 37.62 -22.97 20.61
CA ARG A 8 37.97 -23.19 22.03
C ARG A 8 37.13 -22.31 22.94
N ARG A 9 36.63 -22.86 24.03
CA ARG A 9 35.94 -22.12 25.08
C ARG A 9 36.95 -21.67 26.13
N VAL A 10 36.93 -20.38 26.47
CA VAL A 10 37.74 -19.78 27.54
C VAL A 10 36.80 -19.08 28.54
N GLU A 11 37.30 -18.76 29.73
CA GLU A 11 36.48 -18.17 30.81
C GLU A 11 35.78 -16.85 30.44
N GLY A 12 36.25 -16.16 29.38
CA GLY A 12 35.65 -14.93 28.84
C GLY A 12 34.92 -15.07 27.50
N GLY A 13 34.67 -16.28 26.97
CA GLY A 13 33.94 -16.47 25.71
C GLY A 13 34.50 -17.59 24.83
N PHE A 14 34.39 -17.44 23.51
CA PHE A 14 34.94 -18.40 22.55
C PHE A 14 36.05 -17.76 21.72
N VAL A 15 37.06 -18.55 21.40
CA VAL A 15 38.25 -18.11 20.64
C VAL A 15 38.47 -19.07 19.48
N CYS A 16 38.80 -18.53 18.32
CA CYS A 16 39.21 -19.35 17.18
C CYS A 16 40.68 -19.74 17.33
N GLY A 17 40.97 -21.03 17.46
CA GLY A 17 42.32 -21.57 17.61
C GLY A 17 43.23 -21.40 16.38
N TYR A 18 42.69 -21.07 15.21
CA TYR A 18 43.50 -20.75 14.02
C TYR A 18 44.01 -19.30 14.01
N THR A 19 43.31 -18.38 14.68
CA THR A 19 43.64 -16.94 14.66
C THR A 19 43.89 -16.37 16.06
N ASN A 20 43.63 -17.14 17.12
CA ASN A 20 43.63 -16.74 18.52
C ASN A 20 42.84 -15.46 18.83
N LYS A 21 41.83 -15.16 18.00
CA LYS A 21 40.91 -14.02 18.20
C LYS A 21 39.62 -14.46 18.90
N PRO A 22 39.03 -13.61 19.75
CA PRO A 22 37.72 -13.87 20.32
C PRO A 22 36.67 -13.85 19.20
N VAL A 23 35.80 -14.85 19.16
CA VAL A 23 34.77 -15.02 18.13
C VAL A 23 33.46 -15.40 18.82
N ASN A 24 32.34 -14.80 18.40
CA ASN A 24 31.02 -15.25 18.82
C ASN A 24 30.54 -16.42 17.92
N PRO A 25 30.34 -17.63 18.45
CA PRO A 25 29.99 -18.80 17.63
C PRO A 25 28.62 -18.74 16.96
N PHE A 26 27.75 -17.82 17.39
CA PHE A 26 26.40 -17.62 16.84
C PHE A 26 26.36 -16.62 15.68
N ASP A 27 27.26 -15.63 15.69
CA ASP A 27 27.38 -14.63 14.62
C ASP A 27 28.35 -15.06 13.51
N TRP A 28 29.17 -16.08 13.78
CA TRP A 28 30.16 -16.62 12.85
C TRP A 28 29.84 -18.06 12.47
N TYR A 29 30.36 -18.50 11.32
CA TYR A 29 30.22 -19.85 10.74
C TYR A 29 30.80 -20.99 11.60
N CYS A 30 31.13 -20.77 12.88
CA CYS A 30 31.83 -21.75 13.72
C CYS A 30 30.96 -22.96 14.10
N ILE A 31 29.63 -22.81 14.09
CA ILE A 31 28.67 -23.87 14.42
C ILE A 31 27.84 -24.17 13.17
N GLY A 32 27.76 -25.44 12.78
CA GLY A 32 26.88 -25.93 11.71
C GLY A 32 27.42 -25.72 10.29
N ASN A 33 28.13 -24.62 10.01
CA ASN A 33 28.61 -24.31 8.66
C ASN A 33 30.11 -23.91 8.59
N TYR A 34 30.94 -24.52 9.43
CA TYR A 34 32.36 -24.21 9.52
C TYR A 34 33.16 -24.54 8.26
N ALA A 35 32.63 -25.40 7.38
CA ALA A 35 33.21 -25.70 6.07
C ALA A 35 33.22 -24.47 5.14
N GLU A 36 32.29 -23.53 5.33
CA GLU A 36 32.21 -22.28 4.57
C GLU A 36 33.03 -21.14 5.21
N CYS A 37 33.61 -21.36 6.39
CA CYS A 37 34.41 -20.34 7.07
C CYS A 37 35.71 -20.06 6.29
N PRO A 38 36.00 -18.79 5.90
CA PRO A 38 37.21 -18.44 5.16
C PRO A 38 38.51 -18.81 5.89
N VAL A 39 38.48 -18.80 7.23
CA VAL A 39 39.63 -19.16 8.06
C VAL A 39 39.86 -20.67 8.02
N TYR A 40 38.80 -21.47 8.10
CA TYR A 40 38.87 -22.93 8.03
C TYR A 40 39.34 -23.39 6.65
N ILE A 41 38.81 -22.82 5.56
CA ILE A 41 39.20 -23.16 4.19
C ILE A 41 40.69 -22.90 3.93
N ARG A 42 41.21 -21.77 4.44
CA ARG A 42 42.64 -21.44 4.32
C ARG A 42 43.52 -22.44 5.06
N TYR A 43 43.13 -22.81 6.28
CA TYR A 43 43.89 -23.74 7.10
C TYR A 43 43.82 -25.18 6.55
N ALA A 44 42.64 -25.61 6.10
CA ALA A 44 42.45 -26.92 5.45
C ALA A 44 43.28 -27.05 4.16
N LYS A 45 43.38 -25.97 3.35
CA LYS A 45 44.27 -25.93 2.18
C LYS A 45 45.76 -25.99 2.56
N GLN A 46 46.16 -25.38 3.67
CA GLN A 46 47.53 -25.45 4.18
C GLN A 46 47.88 -26.84 4.74
N GLN A 47 46.97 -27.48 5.48
CA GLN A 47 47.16 -28.85 5.97
C GLN A 47 47.20 -29.88 4.83
N ALA A 48 46.35 -29.74 3.81
CA ALA A 48 46.38 -30.59 2.63
C ALA A 48 47.68 -30.41 1.81
N ALA A 49 48.31 -29.23 1.85
CA ALA A 49 49.62 -28.99 1.24
C ALA A 49 50.76 -29.61 2.06
N GLN A 50 50.66 -29.66 3.39
CA GLN A 50 51.64 -30.30 4.27
C GLN A 50 51.53 -31.83 4.28
N GLN A 51 50.33 -32.40 4.10
CA GLN A 51 50.11 -33.85 4.05
C GLN A 51 50.52 -34.53 2.72
N ARG A 52 51.01 -33.76 1.72
CA ARG A 52 51.54 -34.31 0.46
C ARG A 52 53.03 -34.71 0.51
N GLN A 53 53.69 -34.58 1.67
CA GLN A 53 55.06 -35.05 1.88
C GLN A 53 55.16 -35.90 3.16
N GLU A 54 54.70 -37.16 3.11
CA GLU A 54 55.39 -38.33 3.71
C GLU A 54 54.63 -39.64 3.42
N PRO A 55 55.31 -40.77 3.12
CA PRO A 55 54.68 -42.02 2.68
C PRO A 55 54.15 -42.92 3.82
N GLN A 56 53.10 -43.67 3.50
CA GLN A 56 52.31 -44.61 4.30
C GLN A 56 53.03 -45.85 4.84
N GLN A 57 52.63 -46.32 6.03
CA GLN A 57 52.48 -47.74 6.39
C GLN A 57 51.30 -47.97 7.37
N PRO A 58 50.40 -48.96 7.16
CA PRO A 58 49.41 -49.45 8.14
C PRO A 58 49.69 -50.91 8.59
N PRO A 59 48.86 -51.57 9.43
CA PRO A 59 48.12 -51.13 10.62
C PRO A 59 48.30 -52.11 11.82
N ALA A 60 47.90 -51.71 13.03
CA ALA A 60 47.58 -52.67 14.11
C ALA A 60 46.30 -52.24 14.83
N ALA A 61 45.33 -53.16 14.81
CA ALA A 61 44.01 -53.02 15.39
C ALA A 61 44.06 -52.97 16.92
N GLN A 62 43.36 -52.01 17.52
CA GLN A 62 42.77 -52.17 18.85
C GLN A 62 41.34 -51.64 18.85
N VAL A 63 40.45 -52.59 19.05
CA VAL A 63 39.00 -52.44 19.19
C VAL A 63 38.75 -51.88 20.59
N ILE A 64 38.29 -50.63 20.69
CA ILE A 64 37.66 -50.10 21.91
C ILE A 64 36.26 -49.61 21.53
N GLN A 65 35.32 -50.52 21.76
CA GLN A 65 33.94 -50.34 22.21
C GLN A 65 33.26 -49.00 21.85
N LEU A 66 32.41 -49.06 20.81
CA LEU A 66 31.34 -48.10 20.61
C LEU A 66 30.36 -48.17 21.79
N ALA A 67 30.59 -47.35 22.82
CA ALA A 67 29.54 -46.95 23.73
C ALA A 67 28.52 -46.13 22.92
N ALA A 68 27.27 -46.57 22.98
CA ALA A 68 26.13 -45.96 22.32
C ALA A 68 26.11 -44.44 22.53
N VAL A 69 26.28 -43.67 21.45
CA VAL A 69 25.85 -42.29 21.41
C VAL A 69 24.34 -42.34 21.35
N GLU A 70 23.71 -42.23 22.51
CA GLU A 70 22.31 -41.93 22.61
C GLU A 70 22.02 -40.71 21.72
N LYS A 71 20.96 -40.79 20.92
CA LYS A 71 20.30 -39.63 20.31
C LYS A 71 19.36 -39.00 21.36
N PRO A 72 19.74 -37.91 22.05
CA PRO A 72 18.71 -36.97 22.52
C PRO A 72 18.87 -35.53 22.02
N ALA A 73 20.00 -35.14 21.40
CA ALA A 73 20.28 -33.70 21.18
C ALA A 73 19.53 -33.01 20.01
N GLU A 74 19.01 -33.76 19.02
CA GLU A 74 18.26 -33.15 17.91
C GLU A 74 16.84 -32.72 18.32
N ALA A 75 16.23 -33.44 19.26
CA ALA A 75 14.87 -33.14 19.74
C ALA A 75 14.81 -31.86 20.60
N ASP A 76 15.89 -31.49 21.28
CA ASP A 76 15.92 -30.31 22.14
C ASP A 76 16.21 -29.01 21.36
N PHE A 77 16.95 -29.09 20.25
CA PHE A 77 17.19 -27.94 19.37
C PHE A 77 15.93 -27.55 18.60
N ASP A 78 15.19 -28.52 18.07
CA ASP A 78 13.88 -28.28 17.46
C ASP A 78 12.89 -27.69 18.46
N LYS A 79 12.88 -28.19 19.71
CA LYS A 79 12.02 -27.62 20.78
C LYS A 79 12.42 -26.21 21.22
N ALA A 80 13.68 -25.81 21.06
CA ALA A 80 14.16 -24.48 21.48
C ALA A 80 14.07 -23.43 20.35
N ILE A 81 14.31 -23.81 19.09
CA ILE A 81 14.27 -22.89 17.94
C ILE A 81 12.84 -22.72 17.42
N LYS A 82 12.04 -23.79 17.38
CA LYS A 82 10.65 -23.75 16.93
C LYS A 82 9.81 -22.68 17.63
N PRO A 83 9.80 -22.50 18.95
CA PRO A 83 9.02 -21.44 19.58
C PRO A 83 9.50 -20.03 19.22
N VAL A 84 10.79 -19.83 18.94
CA VAL A 84 11.32 -18.54 18.49
C VAL A 84 10.90 -18.23 17.06
N VAL A 85 11.02 -19.22 16.17
CA VAL A 85 10.57 -19.11 14.77
C VAL A 85 9.06 -18.94 14.71
N ASP A 86 8.30 -19.74 15.44
CA ASP A 86 6.85 -19.64 15.54
C ASP A 86 6.42 -18.28 16.11
N ASN A 87 7.12 -17.73 17.10
CA ASN A 87 6.81 -16.39 17.62
C ASN A 87 7.04 -15.29 16.57
N VAL A 88 8.12 -15.37 15.80
CA VAL A 88 8.40 -14.43 14.71
C VAL A 88 7.35 -14.57 13.60
N ILE A 89 7.01 -15.79 13.20
CA ILE A 89 5.98 -16.05 12.19
C ILE A 89 4.64 -15.51 12.67
N LEU A 90 4.19 -15.86 13.88
CA LEU A 90 2.94 -15.38 14.47
C LEU A 90 2.88 -13.85 14.54
N LYS A 91 4.00 -13.20 14.88
CA LYS A 91 4.08 -11.73 14.89
C LYS A 91 3.84 -11.16 13.49
N TYR A 92 4.47 -11.72 12.45
CA TYR A 92 4.28 -11.24 11.08
C TYR A 92 2.92 -11.63 10.51
N ASP A 93 2.38 -12.79 10.85
CA ASP A 93 1.00 -13.19 10.50
C ASP A 93 -0.03 -12.22 11.08
N ASP A 94 0.13 -11.82 12.35
CA ASP A 94 -0.72 -10.79 12.95
C ASP A 94 -0.56 -9.42 12.30
N LEU A 95 0.65 -9.05 11.88
CA LEU A 95 0.89 -7.80 11.16
C LEU A 95 0.25 -7.81 9.77
N LEU A 96 0.38 -8.92 9.02
CA LEU A 96 -0.23 -9.11 7.72
C LEU A 96 -1.76 -9.09 7.83
N ARG A 97 -2.32 -9.80 8.81
CA ARG A 97 -3.75 -9.79 9.08
C ARG A 97 -4.28 -8.38 9.36
N LYS A 98 -3.58 -7.60 10.19
CA LYS A 98 -3.94 -6.20 10.46
C LYS A 98 -3.86 -5.33 9.20
N LEU A 99 -2.88 -5.59 8.33
CA LEU A 99 -2.74 -4.87 7.07
C LEU A 99 -3.92 -5.19 6.13
N ASP A 100 -4.28 -6.46 6.00
CA ASP A 100 -5.43 -6.92 5.21
C ASP A 100 -6.74 -6.36 5.75
N GLU A 101 -6.97 -6.40 7.06
CA GLU A 101 -8.13 -5.81 7.73
C GLU A 101 -8.22 -4.29 7.46
N SER A 102 -7.08 -3.58 7.53
CA SER A 102 -7.01 -2.15 7.23
C SER A 102 -7.31 -1.84 5.75
N TRP A 103 -6.85 -2.69 4.84
CA TRP A 103 -7.12 -2.55 3.41
C TRP A 103 -8.60 -2.79 3.10
N GLN A 104 -9.19 -3.84 3.67
CA GLN A 104 -10.62 -4.13 3.52
C GLN A 104 -11.49 -3.00 4.07
N SER A 105 -11.13 -2.46 5.24
CA SER A 105 -11.82 -1.32 5.82
C SER A 105 -11.73 -0.07 4.93
N TYR A 106 -10.54 0.21 4.37
CA TYR A 106 -10.35 1.30 3.43
C TYR A 106 -11.18 1.11 2.14
N GLU A 107 -11.18 -0.07 1.55
CA GLU A 107 -11.97 -0.41 0.37
C GLU A 107 -13.48 -0.18 0.62
N ALA A 108 -14.01 -0.72 1.72
CA ALA A 108 -15.39 -0.53 2.11
C ALA A 108 -15.74 0.95 2.37
N ALA A 109 -14.83 1.70 3.00
CA ALA A 109 -15.01 3.12 3.25
C ALA A 109 -15.09 3.92 1.93
N VAL A 110 -14.16 3.69 1.00
CA VAL A 110 -14.16 4.37 -0.31
C VAL A 110 -15.44 4.08 -1.09
N LEU A 111 -15.89 2.82 -1.13
CA LEU A 111 -17.13 2.44 -1.80
C LEU A 111 -18.37 3.08 -1.16
N SER A 112 -18.42 3.12 0.18
CA SER A 112 -19.54 3.75 0.90
C SER A 112 -19.57 5.26 0.70
N TYR A 113 -18.44 5.95 0.84
CA TYR A 113 -18.33 7.39 0.60
C TYR A 113 -18.64 7.76 -0.85
N ARG A 114 -18.24 6.93 -1.83
CA ARG A 114 -18.59 7.13 -3.23
C ARG A 114 -20.10 7.22 -3.44
N ARG A 115 -20.88 6.35 -2.78
CA ARG A 115 -22.35 6.32 -2.90
C ARG A 115 -23.00 7.47 -2.18
N GLN A 116 -22.55 7.75 -0.95
CA GLN A 116 -23.03 8.90 -0.20
C GLN A 116 -22.83 10.17 -1.03
N TRP A 117 -21.66 10.32 -1.64
CA TRP A 117 -21.39 11.41 -2.56
C TRP A 117 -22.30 11.41 -3.79
N GLU A 118 -22.60 10.28 -4.42
CA GLU A 118 -23.56 10.23 -5.55
C GLU A 118 -24.96 10.77 -5.20
N VAL A 119 -25.40 10.57 -3.96
CA VAL A 119 -26.68 11.09 -3.47
C VAL A 119 -26.56 12.58 -3.13
N GLU A 120 -25.55 12.97 -2.36
CA GLU A 120 -25.37 14.34 -1.88
C GLU A 120 -24.99 15.32 -3.00
N LYS A 121 -24.24 14.85 -4.01
CA LYS A 121 -23.83 15.68 -5.16
C LYS A 121 -25.04 16.20 -5.94
N LEU A 122 -26.16 15.47 -5.99
CA LEU A 122 -27.39 15.92 -6.65
C LEU A 122 -27.98 17.14 -5.94
N ILE A 123 -27.94 17.14 -4.61
CA ILE A 123 -28.42 18.25 -3.77
C ILE A 123 -27.52 19.47 -3.97
N LEU A 124 -26.19 19.26 -3.91
CA LEU A 124 -25.20 20.32 -4.14
C LEU A 124 -25.29 20.89 -5.56
N ARG A 125 -25.50 20.05 -6.57
CA ARG A 125 -25.67 20.52 -7.95
C ARG A 125 -26.90 21.39 -8.09
N ARG A 126 -28.02 20.99 -7.48
CA ARG A 126 -29.24 21.79 -7.49
C ARG A 126 -29.06 23.13 -6.78
N SER A 127 -28.30 23.19 -5.68
CA SER A 127 -28.03 24.46 -5.00
C SER A 127 -27.11 25.37 -5.82
N LEU A 128 -26.11 24.82 -6.53
CA LEU A 128 -25.29 25.55 -7.49
C LEU A 128 -26.13 26.10 -8.65
N ASP A 129 -27.06 25.31 -9.20
CA ASP A 129 -27.97 25.75 -10.26
C ASP A 129 -28.90 26.88 -9.79
N LEU A 130 -29.41 26.80 -8.56
CA LEU A 130 -30.20 27.86 -7.92
C LEU A 130 -29.37 29.15 -7.74
N LEU A 131 -28.12 29.02 -7.32
CA LEU A 131 -27.23 30.16 -7.15
C LEU A 131 -26.91 30.83 -8.49
N SER A 132 -26.64 30.02 -9.52
CA SER A 132 -26.44 30.47 -10.90
C SER A 132 -27.66 31.21 -11.44
N SER A 133 -28.87 30.65 -11.27
CA SER A 133 -30.12 31.30 -11.65
C SER A 133 -30.33 32.63 -10.92
N THR A 134 -29.98 32.69 -9.62
CA THR A 134 -30.06 33.91 -8.83
C THR A 134 -29.11 34.98 -9.37
N ILE A 135 -27.87 34.61 -9.70
CA ILE A 135 -26.89 35.51 -10.34
C ILE A 135 -27.47 36.06 -11.66
N SER A 136 -28.00 35.19 -12.53
CA SER A 136 -28.63 35.63 -13.79
C SER A 136 -29.83 36.55 -13.59
N ASN A 137 -30.57 36.42 -12.49
CA ASN A 137 -31.66 37.35 -12.14
C ASN A 137 -31.11 38.73 -11.77
N TYR A 138 -30.04 38.80 -10.97
CA TYR A 138 -29.39 40.06 -10.63
C TYR A 138 -28.70 40.72 -11.84
N GLU A 139 -28.13 39.93 -12.75
CA GLU A 139 -27.58 40.44 -14.02
C GLU A 139 -28.67 41.04 -14.89
N ARG A 140 -29.85 40.40 -14.97
CA ARG A 140 -31.01 40.97 -15.66
C ARG A 140 -31.50 42.25 -14.98
N ALA A 141 -31.59 42.28 -13.65
CA ALA A 141 -31.97 43.47 -12.90
C ALA A 141 -30.99 44.63 -13.13
N LEU A 142 -29.68 44.35 -13.22
CA LEU A 142 -28.66 45.33 -13.55
C LEU A 142 -28.85 45.89 -14.97
N ASN A 143 -29.07 45.02 -15.95
CA ASN A 143 -29.34 45.45 -17.33
C ASN A 143 -30.63 46.28 -17.43
N GLU A 144 -31.68 45.92 -16.71
CA GLU A 144 -32.92 46.70 -16.65
C GLU A 144 -32.71 48.06 -15.98
N LEU A 145 -31.87 48.14 -14.96
CA LEU A 145 -31.49 49.39 -14.31
C LEU A 145 -30.72 50.29 -15.30
N ASP A 146 -29.78 49.74 -16.06
CA ASP A 146 -29.01 50.46 -17.07
C ASP A 146 -29.89 51.00 -18.21
N LEU A 147 -30.90 50.23 -18.63
CA LEU A 147 -31.89 50.68 -19.62
C LEU A 147 -32.76 51.84 -19.10
N LYS A 148 -32.98 51.92 -17.79
CA LYS A 148 -33.78 52.97 -17.13
C LYS A 148 -32.93 54.15 -16.63
N ARG A 149 -31.63 54.19 -16.93
CA ARG A 149 -30.70 55.23 -16.46
C ARG A 149 -31.24 56.65 -16.70
N ASP A 150 -31.74 56.91 -17.90
CA ASP A 150 -32.19 58.25 -18.31
C ASP A 150 -33.52 58.67 -17.65
N LEU A 151 -34.20 57.74 -16.98
CA LEU A 151 -35.46 57.97 -16.27
C LEU A 151 -35.25 58.18 -14.75
N MET A 152 -34.01 58.16 -14.27
CA MET A 152 -33.68 58.16 -12.84
C MET A 152 -32.65 59.26 -12.50
N PRO A 153 -32.74 59.89 -11.30
CA PRO A 153 -31.67 60.75 -10.80
C PRO A 153 -30.34 59.99 -10.67
N GLU A 154 -29.24 60.64 -11.04
CA GLU A 154 -27.91 60.04 -11.11
C GLU A 154 -27.45 59.42 -9.77
N ASP A 155 -27.79 60.05 -8.64
CA ASP A 155 -27.47 59.55 -7.30
C ASP A 155 -28.27 58.28 -6.93
N GLN A 156 -29.54 58.19 -7.35
CA GLN A 156 -30.37 57.01 -7.11
C GLN A 156 -29.90 55.83 -7.97
N TYR A 157 -29.58 56.08 -9.23
CA TYR A 157 -29.01 55.08 -10.14
C TYR A 157 -27.67 54.57 -9.60
N GLY A 158 -26.77 55.46 -9.21
CA GLY A 158 -25.46 55.10 -8.67
C GLY A 158 -25.53 54.24 -7.42
N LYS A 159 -26.47 54.52 -6.50
CA LYS A 159 -26.71 53.70 -5.30
C LYS A 159 -27.26 52.32 -5.64
N ALA A 160 -28.34 52.27 -6.43
CA ALA A 160 -28.97 51.01 -6.82
C ALA A 160 -28.01 50.09 -7.59
N ARG A 161 -27.22 50.68 -8.49
CA ARG A 161 -26.21 49.95 -9.27
C ARG A 161 -25.13 49.34 -8.39
N ARG A 162 -24.57 50.11 -7.45
CA ARG A 162 -23.55 49.60 -6.53
C ARG A 162 -24.08 48.47 -5.66
N GLU A 163 -25.31 48.59 -5.15
CA GLU A 163 -25.93 47.54 -4.34
C GLU A 163 -26.08 46.23 -5.12
N ILE A 164 -26.54 46.31 -6.38
CA ILE A 164 -26.68 45.14 -7.26
C ILE A 164 -25.30 44.55 -7.61
N GLU A 165 -24.31 45.39 -7.94
CA GLU A 165 -22.94 44.95 -8.27
C GLU A 165 -22.24 44.28 -7.08
N GLU A 166 -22.38 44.82 -5.87
CA GLU A 166 -21.84 44.22 -4.64
C GLU A 166 -22.48 42.85 -4.35
N ARG A 167 -23.80 42.78 -4.52
CA ARG A 167 -24.54 41.52 -4.34
C ARG A 167 -24.20 40.48 -5.42
N LEU A 168 -24.00 40.90 -6.66
CA LEU A 168 -23.47 40.04 -7.72
C LEU A 168 -22.07 39.53 -7.41
N GLY A 169 -21.18 40.40 -6.94
CA GLY A 169 -19.82 40.04 -6.56
C GLY A 169 -19.79 38.97 -5.47
N SER A 170 -20.56 39.16 -4.41
CA SER A 170 -20.68 38.17 -3.32
C SER A 170 -21.29 36.85 -3.76
N LEU A 171 -22.35 36.86 -4.59
CA LEU A 171 -22.96 35.63 -5.10
C LEU A 171 -22.02 34.85 -6.03
N ARG A 172 -21.27 35.55 -6.90
CA ARG A 172 -20.27 34.92 -7.78
C ARG A 172 -19.12 34.30 -6.98
N ALA A 173 -18.61 35.01 -5.99
CA ALA A 173 -17.58 34.47 -5.09
C ALA A 173 -18.07 33.20 -4.38
N LEU A 174 -19.31 33.20 -3.90
CA LEU A 174 -19.92 32.01 -3.30
C LEU A 174 -20.06 30.86 -4.30
N LEU A 175 -20.43 31.15 -5.56
CA LEU A 175 -20.56 30.13 -6.61
C LEU A 175 -19.20 29.48 -6.91
N ASP A 176 -18.16 30.30 -7.07
CA ASP A 176 -16.82 29.82 -7.33
C ASP A 176 -16.26 29.00 -6.17
N GLU A 177 -16.48 29.44 -4.92
CA GLU A 177 -16.07 28.70 -3.73
C GLU A 177 -16.77 27.34 -3.63
N MET A 178 -18.10 27.32 -3.77
CA MET A 178 -18.89 26.10 -3.66
C MET A 178 -18.60 25.14 -4.83
N GLY A 179 -18.47 25.66 -6.05
CA GLY A 179 -18.08 24.89 -7.23
C GLY A 179 -16.68 24.30 -7.10
N GLY A 180 -15.72 25.07 -6.58
CA GLY A 180 -14.36 24.60 -6.30
C GLY A 180 -14.33 23.47 -5.27
N ARG A 181 -15.04 23.62 -4.15
CA ARG A 181 -15.15 22.57 -3.12
C ARG A 181 -15.84 21.31 -3.67
N TYR A 182 -16.92 21.48 -4.45
CA TYR A 182 -17.62 20.39 -5.10
C TYR A 182 -16.67 19.57 -5.99
N ASN A 183 -15.93 20.24 -6.88
CA ASN A 183 -14.99 19.56 -7.79
C ASN A 183 -13.84 18.90 -7.03
N ALA A 184 -13.32 19.54 -5.99
CA ALA A 184 -12.24 18.98 -5.18
C ALA A 184 -12.66 17.67 -4.48
N ILE A 185 -13.89 17.61 -3.95
CA ILE A 185 -14.43 16.39 -3.34
C ILE A 185 -14.66 15.31 -4.40
N GLU A 186 -15.26 15.66 -5.54
CA GLU A 186 -15.49 14.73 -6.64
C GLU A 186 -14.17 14.12 -7.15
N ASP A 187 -13.14 14.93 -7.34
CA ASP A 187 -11.83 14.48 -7.78
C ASP A 187 -11.15 13.58 -6.74
N ALA A 188 -11.18 13.96 -5.45
CA ALA A 188 -10.59 13.16 -4.38
C ALA A 188 -11.25 11.77 -4.29
N ILE A 189 -12.59 11.72 -4.26
CA ILE A 189 -13.33 10.45 -4.21
C ILE A 189 -13.04 9.60 -5.44
N ASN A 190 -13.02 10.21 -6.63
CA ASN A 190 -12.71 9.49 -7.86
C ASN A 190 -11.28 8.94 -7.89
N GLN A 191 -10.29 9.64 -7.33
CA GLN A 191 -8.92 9.14 -7.21
C GLN A 191 -8.85 7.91 -6.30
N HIS A 192 -9.48 7.98 -5.12
CA HIS A 192 -9.53 6.86 -4.20
C HIS A 192 -10.27 5.66 -4.79
N PHE A 193 -11.39 5.91 -5.49
CA PHE A 193 -12.16 4.87 -6.16
C PHE A 193 -11.38 4.20 -7.31
N LYS A 194 -10.67 4.98 -8.14
CA LYS A 194 -9.78 4.44 -9.18
C LYS A 194 -8.67 3.59 -8.59
N ARG A 195 -8.08 3.99 -7.46
CA ARG A 195 -7.09 3.18 -6.75
C ARG A 195 -7.67 1.84 -6.34
N VAL A 196 -8.84 1.83 -5.69
CA VAL A 196 -9.54 0.61 -5.29
C VAL A 196 -9.87 -0.28 -6.48
N LEU A 197 -10.38 0.28 -7.59
CA LEU A 197 -10.64 -0.49 -8.82
C LEU A 197 -9.40 -1.16 -9.42
N ALA A 198 -8.24 -0.51 -9.32
CA ALA A 198 -6.99 -1.03 -9.86
C ALA A 198 -6.38 -2.13 -8.98
N THR A 199 -6.48 -2.00 -7.66
CA THR A 199 -5.76 -2.85 -6.71
C THR A 199 -6.63 -3.86 -5.98
N SER A 200 -7.96 -3.73 -6.00
CA SER A 200 -8.85 -4.65 -5.31
C SER A 200 -8.84 -6.03 -5.95
N THR A 201 -8.80 -7.03 -5.08
CA THR A 201 -9.01 -8.45 -5.39
C THR A 201 -10.43 -8.92 -5.06
N ASN A 202 -11.31 -8.01 -4.64
CA ASN A 202 -12.70 -8.31 -4.35
C ASN A 202 -13.43 -8.69 -5.64
N ALA A 203 -14.15 -9.81 -5.62
CA ALA A 203 -14.88 -10.34 -6.77
C ALA A 203 -15.84 -9.31 -7.37
N ASP A 204 -16.50 -8.50 -6.53
CA ASP A 204 -17.46 -7.49 -6.98
C ASP A 204 -16.75 -6.35 -7.73
N VAL A 205 -15.62 -5.89 -7.21
CA VAL A 205 -14.80 -4.84 -7.85
C VAL A 205 -14.15 -5.36 -9.15
N ILE A 206 -13.74 -6.63 -9.18
CA ILE A 206 -13.24 -7.29 -10.39
C ILE A 206 -14.35 -7.40 -11.44
N ASN A 207 -15.56 -7.81 -11.06
CA ASN A 207 -16.71 -7.88 -11.96
C ASN A 207 -17.06 -6.51 -12.54
N LEU A 208 -16.99 -5.45 -11.73
CA LEU A 208 -17.17 -4.08 -12.18
C LEU A 208 -16.09 -3.66 -13.19
N ARG A 209 -14.82 -3.99 -12.93
CA ARG A 209 -13.74 -3.71 -13.87
C ARG A 209 -13.95 -4.42 -15.21
N ILE A 210 -14.40 -5.68 -15.19
CA ILE A 210 -14.69 -6.48 -16.39
C ILE A 210 -15.92 -5.94 -17.14
N SER A 211 -16.97 -5.53 -16.44
CA SER A 211 -18.17 -4.98 -17.09
C SER A 211 -17.87 -3.63 -17.75
N LEU A 212 -17.08 -2.78 -17.09
CA LEU A 212 -16.60 -1.53 -17.68
C LEU A 212 -15.70 -1.77 -18.90
N SER A 213 -14.78 -2.73 -18.86
CA SER A 213 -13.94 -3.05 -20.02
C SER A 213 -14.74 -3.58 -21.20
N ARG A 214 -15.77 -4.42 -20.94
CA ARG A 214 -16.69 -4.90 -21.98
C ARG A 214 -17.51 -3.76 -22.60
N LEU A 215 -17.95 -2.79 -21.80
CA LEU A 215 -18.62 -1.60 -22.33
C LEU A 215 -17.69 -0.77 -23.23
N ASP A 216 -16.42 -0.61 -22.85
CA ASP A 216 -15.43 0.09 -23.68
C ASP A 216 -15.19 -0.62 -25.02
N GLU A 217 -15.16 -1.96 -25.02
CA GLU A 217 -15.06 -2.76 -26.25
C GLU A 217 -16.29 -2.58 -27.14
N LEU A 218 -17.50 -2.65 -26.58
CA LEU A 218 -18.75 -2.44 -27.33
C LEU A 218 -18.83 -1.04 -27.96
N LEU A 219 -18.30 -0.02 -27.29
CA LEU A 219 -18.19 1.34 -27.84
C LEU A 219 -17.18 1.40 -28.99
N LYS A 220 -15.99 0.78 -28.83
CA LYS A 220 -14.97 0.71 -29.89
C LYS A 220 -15.44 -0.06 -31.12
N GLU A 221 -16.24 -1.09 -30.91
CA GLU A 221 -16.88 -1.88 -31.96
C GLU A 221 -18.09 -1.16 -32.61
N GLY A 222 -18.47 0.01 -32.11
CA GLY A 222 -19.60 0.80 -32.64
C GLY A 222 -20.98 0.17 -32.37
N LYS A 223 -21.06 -0.84 -31.50
CA LYS A 223 -22.31 -1.56 -31.18
C LYS A 223 -23.23 -0.78 -30.24
N ILE A 224 -22.70 0.23 -29.56
CA ILE A 224 -23.45 1.13 -28.68
C ILE A 224 -23.12 2.59 -29.02
N SER A 225 -24.14 3.45 -28.95
CA SER A 225 -23.95 4.89 -29.09
C SER A 225 -23.20 5.45 -27.87
N ARG A 226 -22.50 6.58 -28.06
CA ARG A 226 -21.76 7.26 -26.99
C ARG A 226 -22.66 7.65 -25.82
N GLU A 227 -23.90 8.03 -26.11
CA GLU A 227 -24.92 8.32 -25.09
C GLU A 227 -25.35 7.08 -24.29
N ALA A 228 -25.52 5.93 -24.98
CA ALA A 228 -25.87 4.67 -24.31
C ALA A 228 -24.71 4.16 -23.44
N TYR A 229 -23.47 4.29 -23.91
CA TYR A 229 -22.27 3.99 -23.14
C TYR A 229 -22.19 4.83 -21.87
N GLU A 230 -22.38 6.15 -21.95
CA GLU A 230 -22.32 7.02 -20.77
C GLU A 230 -23.42 6.75 -19.75
N ARG A 231 -24.61 6.35 -20.19
CA ARG A 231 -25.70 5.92 -19.30
C ARG A 231 -25.36 4.61 -18.59
N LEU A 232 -24.96 3.59 -19.35
CA LEU A 232 -24.62 2.27 -18.81
C LEU A 232 -23.41 2.32 -17.87
N LYS A 233 -22.43 3.18 -18.17
CA LYS A 233 -21.29 3.42 -17.29
C LYS A 233 -21.72 4.04 -15.96
N LYS A 234 -22.58 5.06 -16.00
CA LYS A 234 -23.12 5.68 -14.77
C LYS A 234 -23.97 4.71 -13.96
N GLU A 235 -24.74 3.85 -14.61
CA GLU A 235 -25.52 2.82 -13.95
C GLU A 235 -24.61 1.78 -13.29
N LEU A 236 -23.60 1.26 -13.99
CA LEU A 236 -22.66 0.31 -13.40
C LEU A 236 -21.85 0.89 -12.24
N GLU A 237 -21.45 2.17 -12.33
CA GLU A 237 -20.76 2.87 -11.25
C GLU A 237 -21.70 3.22 -10.07
N GLY A 238 -23.02 3.32 -10.30
CA GLY A 238 -24.02 3.70 -9.31
C GLY A 238 -24.81 2.54 -8.67
N VAL A 239 -24.88 1.37 -9.30
CA VAL A 239 -25.82 0.28 -8.94
C VAL A 239 -25.24 -0.77 -7.97
N MET A 240 -23.95 -0.77 -7.66
CA MET A 240 -23.44 -1.80 -6.74
C MET A 240 -23.75 -1.55 -5.24
N PRO A 241 -24.05 -2.61 -4.46
CA PRO A 241 -24.31 -2.65 -3.01
C PRO A 241 -23.05 -2.69 -2.15
#